data_AF-A0A535JK17-F1
#
_entry.id   AF-A0A535JK17-F1
#
_cell.length_a   1.000
_cell.length_b   1.000
_cell.length_c   1.000
_cell.angle_alpha   90.00
_cell.angle_beta   90.00
_cell.angle_gamma   90.00
#
_symmetry.space_group_name_H-M   'P 1'
#
loop_
_entity.id
_entity.type
_entity.pdbx_description
1 polymer ?
#
loop_
_entity_poly.entity_id
_entity_poly.type
_entity_poly.pdbx_seq_one_letter_code
_entity_poly.pdbx_strand_id
1 'polypeptide(L)'
;MEEQSEEQLISRLFDLENGGQAAQRAELTGERFVSLIQDPDSGRAYVFQHGLDETEGAEVPPNTEFWEYPTLDEAQRSYAQLLEEDRQAGELVELDSEEGIGDSETGGAEVRDRYSASDEDPLIEGDDAMGEATDKID
;
A
#
# COMPACT_ATOMS: atom_id res chain seq x y z
N MET A 1 4.74 33.34 12.42
CA MET A 1 4.22 32.50 11.33
C MET A 1 5.46 31.83 10.78
N GLU A 2 5.72 30.61 11.21
CA GLU A 2 6.85 29.85 10.67
C GLU A 2 6.44 29.39 9.28
N GLU A 3 7.03 30.00 8.25
CA GLU A 3 7.12 29.36 6.95
C GLU A 3 7.74 27.99 7.20
N GLN A 4 6.94 26.91 7.13
CA GLN A 4 7.52 25.58 7.08
C GLN A 4 8.46 25.59 5.88
N SER A 5 9.75 25.33 6.10
CA SER A 5 10.70 25.16 5.02
C SER A 5 10.17 24.09 4.08
N GLU A 6 10.25 24.30 2.76
CA GLU A 6 9.76 23.35 1.76
C GLU A 6 10.26 21.92 2.04
N GLU A 7 11.49 21.79 2.52
CA GLU A 7 12.11 20.52 2.97
C GLU A 7 11.32 19.79 4.07
N GLN A 8 10.73 20.53 5.01
CA GLN A 8 9.90 19.98 6.09
C GLN A 8 8.56 19.46 5.54
N LEU A 9 8.00 20.16 4.56
CA LEU A 9 6.78 19.71 3.88
C LEU A 9 7.06 18.48 3.04
N ILE A 10 8.16 18.48 2.27
CA ILE A 10 8.58 17.33 1.46
C ILE A 10 8.80 16.09 2.35
N SER A 11 9.54 16.22 3.46
CA SER A 11 9.74 15.12 4.40
C SER A 11 8.43 14.56 4.94
N ARG A 12 7.46 15.44 5.22
CA ARG A 12 6.12 15.05 5.65
C ARG A 12 5.34 14.35 4.55
N LEU A 13 5.43 14.80 3.30
CA LEU A 13 4.78 14.14 2.17
C LEU A 13 5.34 12.74 1.94
N PHE A 14 6.66 12.56 2.08
CA PHE A 14 7.28 11.23 2.08
C PHE A 14 6.74 10.34 3.20
N ASP A 15 6.64 10.84 4.44
CA ASP A 15 6.09 10.08 5.56
C ASP A 15 4.63 9.67 5.31
N LEU A 16 3.81 10.59 4.79
CA LEU A 16 2.41 10.33 4.44
C LEU A 16 2.29 9.30 3.32
N GLU A 17 3.12 9.39 2.28
CA GLU A 17 3.16 8.39 1.20
C GLU A 17 3.53 7.01 1.74
N ASN A 18 4.65 6.92 2.47
CA ASN A 18 5.14 5.66 3.04
C ASN A 18 4.17 5.08 4.08
N GLY A 19 3.43 5.94 4.79
CA GLY A 19 2.35 5.58 5.70
C GLY A 19 1.05 5.13 5.01
N GLY A 20 1.02 5.06 3.68
CA GLY A 20 -0.16 4.63 2.89
C GLY A 20 -1.29 5.64 2.89
N GLN A 21 -1.01 6.92 3.16
CA GLN A 21 -1.99 8.02 3.09
C GLN A 21 -2.10 8.64 1.69
N ALA A 22 -1.34 8.13 0.72
CA ALA A 22 -1.52 8.47 -0.68
C ALA A 22 -2.85 7.88 -1.20
N ALA A 23 -3.73 8.74 -1.68
CA ALA A 23 -5.00 8.33 -2.29
C ALA A 23 -4.76 7.59 -3.62
N GLN A 24 -3.77 8.05 -4.38
CA GLN A 24 -3.36 7.46 -5.65
C GLN A 24 -1.85 7.64 -5.82
N ARG A 25 -1.20 6.68 -6.49
CA ARG A 25 0.21 6.73 -6.86
C ARG A 25 0.37 6.15 -8.26
N ALA A 26 1.18 6.80 -9.08
CA ALA A 26 1.57 6.35 -10.40
C ALA A 26 3.09 6.38 -10.52
N GLU A 27 3.63 5.41 -11.27
CA GLU A 27 5.05 5.33 -11.60
C GLU A 27 5.29 5.95 -12.97
N LEU A 28 6.36 6.73 -13.05
CA LEU A 28 6.87 7.36 -14.25
C LEU A 28 8.24 6.75 -14.58
N THR A 29 8.60 6.83 -15.86
CA THR A 29 9.86 6.31 -16.39
C THR A 29 11.06 7.01 -15.75
N GLY A 30 12.15 6.26 -15.62
CA GLY A 30 13.36 6.78 -14.97
C GLY A 30 13.22 6.90 -13.46
N GLU A 31 12.53 5.94 -12.84
CA GLU A 31 12.44 5.80 -11.39
C GLU A 31 11.82 7.03 -10.72
N ARG A 32 10.78 7.59 -11.37
CA ARG A 32 10.03 8.75 -10.89
C ARG A 32 8.63 8.32 -10.50
N PHE A 33 8.03 9.03 -9.55
CA PHE A 33 6.71 8.72 -9.04
C PHE A 33 5.91 10.01 -8.92
N VAL A 34 4.59 9.89 -9.12
CA VAL A 34 3.64 10.94 -8.80
C VAL A 34 2.53 10.38 -7.93
N SER A 35 2.33 11.03 -6.80
CA SER A 35 1.39 10.63 -5.76
C SER A 35 0.42 11.77 -5.46
N LEU A 36 -0.84 11.41 -5.23
CA LEU A 36 -1.88 12.31 -4.75
C LEU A 36 -2.09 12.04 -3.26
N ILE A 37 -1.77 13.02 -2.42
CA ILE A 37 -1.79 12.90 -0.96
C ILE A 37 -2.81 13.88 -0.39
N GLN A 38 -3.66 13.41 0.53
CA GLN A 38 -4.53 14.28 1.31
C GLN A 38 -3.96 14.41 2.71
N ASP A 39 -3.58 15.62 3.13
CA ASP A 39 -3.09 15.85 4.49
C ASP A 39 -4.30 15.95 5.44
N PRO A 40 -4.46 15.01 6.39
CA PRO A 40 -5.61 14.98 7.28
C PRO A 40 -5.58 16.10 8.34
N ASP A 41 -4.40 16.66 8.60
CA ASP A 41 -4.16 17.66 9.64
C ASP A 41 -4.52 19.08 9.17
N SER A 42 -4.07 19.44 7.96
CA SER A 42 -4.36 20.73 7.32
C SER A 42 -5.65 20.70 6.49
N GLY A 43 -6.12 19.51 6.11
CA GLY A 43 -7.24 19.32 5.19
C GLY A 43 -6.94 19.69 3.75
N ARG A 44 -5.66 19.91 3.41
CA ARG A 44 -5.18 20.26 2.07
C ARG A 44 -4.85 19.00 1.28
N ALA A 45 -4.80 19.14 -0.03
CA ALA A 45 -4.38 18.07 -0.93
C ALA A 45 -3.10 18.48 -1.65
N TYR A 46 -2.24 17.51 -1.90
CA TYR A 46 -0.93 17.70 -2.49
C TYR A 46 -0.77 16.74 -3.66
N VAL A 47 -0.28 17.25 -4.77
CA VAL A 47 0.30 16.44 -5.84
C VAL A 47 1.79 16.44 -5.61
N PHE A 48 2.35 15.26 -5.39
CA PHE A 48 3.75 15.07 -5.02
C PHE A 48 4.45 14.28 -6.10
N GLN A 49 5.44 14.88 -6.77
CA GLN A 49 6.29 14.23 -7.75
C GLN A 49 7.70 14.11 -7.18
N HIS A 50 8.28 12.92 -7.21
CA HIS A 50 9.63 12.70 -6.73
C HIS A 50 10.32 11.58 -7.49
N GLY A 51 11.66 11.62 -7.51
CA GLY A 51 12.48 10.49 -7.94
C GLY A 51 12.52 9.39 -6.89
N LEU A 52 13.18 8.28 -7.21
CA LEU A 52 13.50 7.24 -6.25
C LEU A 52 14.27 7.84 -5.09
N ASP A 53 13.69 7.75 -3.90
CA ASP A 53 14.38 8.10 -2.68
C ASP A 53 15.24 6.90 -2.25
N GLU A 54 16.51 6.93 -2.65
CA GLU A 54 17.52 5.97 -2.19
C GLU A 54 17.96 6.23 -0.74
N THR A 55 17.55 7.36 -0.17
CA THR A 55 18.07 7.88 1.10
C THR A 55 17.10 7.72 2.27
N GLU A 56 15.96 7.08 2.06
CA GLU A 56 14.91 6.85 3.07
C GLU A 56 14.50 8.16 3.79
N GLY A 57 14.37 9.25 3.02
CA GLY A 57 13.99 10.58 3.49
C GLY A 57 15.11 11.36 4.15
N ALA A 58 16.38 10.91 4.06
CA ALA A 58 17.51 11.68 4.56
C ALA A 58 17.88 12.86 3.66
N GLU A 59 17.67 12.74 2.35
CA GLU A 59 17.89 13.80 1.35
C GLU A 59 16.71 13.86 0.39
N VAL A 60 16.38 15.08 -0.07
CA VAL A 60 15.33 15.25 -1.09
C VAL A 60 15.89 14.81 -2.44
N PRO A 61 15.28 13.82 -3.13
CA PRO A 61 15.78 13.38 -4.42
C PRO A 61 15.67 14.50 -5.47
N PRO A 62 16.54 14.49 -6.50
CA PRO A 62 16.51 15.49 -7.55
C PRO A 62 15.19 15.43 -8.34
N ASN A 63 14.71 16.59 -8.81
CA ASN A 63 13.39 16.74 -9.47
C ASN A 63 12.20 16.41 -8.56
N THR A 64 12.35 16.61 -7.25
CA THR A 64 11.20 16.61 -6.33
C THR A 64 10.44 17.91 -6.47
N GLU A 65 9.17 17.80 -6.83
CA GLU A 65 8.24 18.92 -6.98
C GLU A 65 6.93 18.58 -6.29
N PHE A 66 6.30 19.59 -5.70
CA PHE A 66 5.00 19.43 -5.08
C PHE A 66 4.11 20.63 -5.38
N TRP A 67 2.82 20.34 -5.52
CA TRP A 67 1.79 21.35 -5.71
C TRP A 67 0.73 21.20 -4.64
N GLU A 68 0.46 22.30 -3.95
CA GLU A 68 -0.55 22.37 -2.91
C GLU A 68 -1.88 22.88 -3.47
N TYR A 69 -2.95 22.22 -3.07
CA TYR A 69 -4.33 22.57 -3.42
C TYR A 69 -5.20 22.66 -2.18
N PRO A 70 -6.18 23.58 -2.17
CA PRO A 70 -7.08 23.72 -1.04
C PRO A 70 -8.11 22.59 -0.96
N THR A 71 -8.33 21.86 -2.05
CA THR A 71 -9.28 20.74 -2.11
C THR A 71 -8.72 19.54 -2.86
N LEU A 72 -9.19 18.35 -2.49
CA LEU A 72 -8.83 17.09 -3.18
C LEU A 72 -9.34 17.05 -4.62
N ASP A 73 -10.47 17.69 -4.93
CA ASP A 73 -11.00 17.74 -6.31
C ASP A 73 -10.06 18.52 -7.23
N GLU A 74 -9.53 19.65 -6.78
CA GLU A 74 -8.56 20.43 -7.55
C GLU A 74 -7.24 19.67 -7.74
N ALA A 75 -6.73 19.06 -6.67
CA ALA A 75 -5.52 18.24 -6.75
C ALA A 75 -5.70 17.05 -7.71
N GLN A 76 -6.85 16.36 -7.68
CA GLN A 76 -7.15 15.25 -8.60
C GLN A 76 -7.16 15.69 -10.06
N ARG A 77 -7.73 16.86 -10.37
CA ARG A 77 -7.75 17.37 -11.75
C ARG A 77 -6.34 17.68 -12.25
N SER A 78 -5.52 18.31 -11.41
CA SER A 78 -4.13 18.59 -11.74
C SER A 78 -3.29 17.32 -11.85
N TYR A 79 -3.50 16.35 -10.94
CA TYR A 79 -2.88 15.03 -11.01
C TYR A 79 -3.23 14.33 -12.32
N ALA A 80 -4.52 14.26 -12.68
CA ALA A 80 -4.97 13.62 -13.92
C ALA A 80 -4.42 14.34 -15.17
N GLN A 81 -4.33 15.66 -15.14
CA GLN A 81 -3.70 16.43 -16.20
C GLN A 81 -2.22 16.09 -16.34
N LEU A 82 -1.47 16.06 -15.23
CA LEU A 82 -0.04 15.70 -15.23
C LEU A 82 0.18 14.30 -15.79
N LEU A 83 -0.63 13.32 -15.35
CA LEU A 83 -0.59 11.95 -15.87
C LEU A 83 -0.88 11.90 -17.36
N GLU A 84 -1.83 12.69 -17.86
CA GLU A 84 -2.16 12.70 -19.27
C GLU A 84 -1.04 13.33 -20.11
N GLU A 85 -0.39 14.39 -19.63
CA GLU A 85 0.77 14.99 -20.30
C GLU A 85 1.94 14.00 -20.33
N ASP A 86 2.22 13.36 -19.21
CA ASP A 86 3.31 12.39 -19.06
C ASP A 86 3.05 11.11 -19.90
N ARG A 87 1.79 10.66 -19.97
CA ARG A 87 1.36 9.59 -20.90
C ARG A 87 1.55 10.00 -22.35
N GLN A 88 1.22 11.24 -22.72
CA GLN A 88 1.44 11.74 -24.08
C GLN A 88 2.92 11.87 -24.42
N ALA A 89 3.76 12.18 -23.43
CA ALA A 89 5.22 12.20 -23.55
C ALA A 89 5.82 10.79 -23.63
N GLY A 90 5.05 9.74 -23.31
CA GLY A 90 5.54 8.36 -23.18
C GLY A 90 6.41 8.16 -21.94
N GLU A 91 6.30 9.07 -20.97
CA GLU A 91 7.01 9.00 -19.71
C GLU A 91 6.23 8.19 -18.66
N LEU A 92 4.93 7.96 -18.88
CA LEU A 92 4.11 7.24 -17.92
C LEU A 92 4.46 5.76 -18.04
N VAL A 93 4.88 5.14 -16.94
CA VAL A 93 4.86 3.67 -16.88
C VAL A 93 3.40 3.30 -16.68
N GLU A 94 2.66 3.27 -17.79
CA GLU A 94 1.43 2.49 -17.87
C GLU A 94 1.88 1.08 -17.48
N LEU A 95 1.61 0.68 -16.22
CA LEU A 95 1.60 -0.73 -15.85
C LEU A 95 0.68 -1.36 -16.87
N ASP A 96 1.29 -1.94 -17.89
CA ASP A 96 0.58 -2.61 -18.96
C ASP A 96 -0.47 -3.46 -18.27
N SER A 97 -1.70 -3.33 -18.75
CA SER A 97 -2.79 -4.22 -18.37
C SER A 97 -2.49 -5.60 -18.96
N GLU A 98 -1.41 -6.21 -18.50
CA GLU A 98 -1.07 -7.61 -18.58
C GLU A 98 -1.64 -8.33 -17.34
N GLU A 99 -2.79 -7.88 -16.81
CA GLU A 99 -3.86 -8.87 -16.58
C GLU A 99 -4.42 -9.23 -17.96
N GLY A 100 -3.58 -9.95 -18.72
CA GLY A 100 -4.08 -10.88 -19.69
C GLY A 100 -5.05 -11.75 -18.90
N ILE A 101 -6.33 -11.60 -19.20
CA ILE A 101 -7.33 -12.64 -19.02
C ILE A 101 -6.74 -13.86 -19.72
N GLY A 102 -5.92 -14.60 -18.97
CA GLY A 102 -5.39 -15.89 -19.32
C GLY A 102 -6.57 -16.83 -19.22
N ASP A 103 -7.36 -16.86 -20.29
CA ASP A 103 -8.07 -18.06 -20.68
C ASP A 103 -7.00 -19.15 -20.83
N SER A 104 -6.77 -19.85 -19.73
CA SER A 104 -6.12 -21.14 -19.72
C SER A 104 -6.90 -21.96 -18.72
N GLU A 105 -7.99 -22.51 -19.26
CA GLU A 105 -8.56 -23.78 -18.85
C GLU A 105 -7.43 -24.74 -18.45
N THR A 106 -7.04 -24.75 -17.18
CA THR A 106 -6.30 -25.88 -16.63
C THR A 106 -7.33 -26.86 -16.10
N GLY A 107 -8.02 -27.49 -17.04
CA GLY A 107 -8.63 -28.78 -16.82
C GLY A 107 -7.52 -29.79 -16.59
N GLY A 108 -7.41 -30.27 -15.35
CA GLY A 108 -6.43 -31.30 -15.00
C GLY A 108 -6.78 -31.92 -13.66
N ALA A 109 -7.61 -32.96 -13.69
CA ALA A 109 -7.94 -33.76 -12.53
C ALA A 109 -6.69 -34.43 -11.96
N GLU A 110 -6.19 -34.00 -10.80
CA GLU A 110 -5.24 -34.79 -10.03
C GLU A 110 -5.96 -35.67 -9.00
N VAL A 111 -6.21 -36.88 -9.47
CA VAL A 111 -6.10 -38.17 -8.78
C VAL A 111 -6.14 -38.20 -7.25
N ARG A 112 -7.15 -38.92 -6.75
CA ARG A 112 -7.20 -39.59 -5.45
C ARG A 112 -5.94 -40.41 -5.20
N ASP A 113 -5.30 -40.15 -4.06
CA ASP A 113 -4.53 -41.18 -3.35
C ASP A 113 -5.35 -41.73 -2.19
N ARG A 114 -5.83 -42.97 -2.39
CA ARG A 114 -6.38 -43.85 -1.35
C ARG A 114 -5.30 -44.86 -0.95
N TYR A 115 -4.57 -44.63 0.13
CA TYR A 115 -3.93 -45.65 1.00
C TYR A 115 -3.60 -44.95 2.33
N SER A 116 -4.28 -45.15 3.47
CA SER A 116 -4.54 -46.33 4.34
C SER A 116 -3.37 -46.78 5.24
N ALA A 117 -3.69 -46.71 6.56
CA ALA A 117 -3.19 -47.50 7.71
C ALA A 117 -1.79 -47.17 8.29
N SER A 118 -1.71 -46.73 9.55
CA SER A 118 -1.77 -47.61 10.73
C SER A 118 -1.66 -46.83 12.06
N ASP A 119 -2.63 -47.10 12.92
CA ASP A 119 -2.61 -47.18 14.40
C ASP A 119 -1.24 -47.11 15.09
N GLU A 120 -1.05 -46.16 16.03
CA GLU A 120 -0.40 -46.41 17.33
C GLU A 120 -0.69 -45.26 18.32
N ASP A 121 -1.72 -45.43 19.16
CA ASP A 121 -1.92 -44.66 20.41
C ASP A 121 -0.94 -45.17 21.49
N PRO A 122 -0.55 -44.32 22.46
CA PRO A 122 -0.82 -44.73 23.83
C PRO A 122 -1.48 -43.65 24.70
N LEU A 123 -2.59 -44.10 25.30
CA LEU A 123 -3.33 -43.56 26.44
C LEU A 123 -2.39 -43.25 27.63
N ILE A 124 -2.43 -42.04 28.18
CA ILE A 124 -1.97 -41.77 29.55
C ILE A 124 -3.14 -41.20 30.34
N GLU A 125 -3.57 -42.00 31.31
CA GLU A 125 -4.57 -41.71 32.33
C GLU A 125 -3.88 -41.21 33.61
N GLY A 126 -4.51 -40.24 34.28
CA GLY A 126 -4.25 -39.80 35.67
C GLY A 126 -3.54 -38.44 35.79
N ASP A 127 -3.87 -37.53 36.71
CA ASP A 127 -4.85 -37.49 37.81
C ASP A 127 -4.77 -36.05 38.39
N ASP A 128 -5.92 -35.47 38.74
CA ASP A 128 -6.19 -34.43 39.75
C ASP A 128 -5.50 -33.03 39.74
N ALA A 129 -6.31 -31.96 39.58
CA ALA A 129 -6.92 -31.24 40.71
C ALA A 129 -7.41 -29.79 40.39
N MET A 130 -8.65 -29.51 40.80
CA MET A 130 -9.25 -28.22 41.23
C MET A 130 -9.94 -27.27 40.23
N GLY A 131 -11.22 -27.01 40.54
CA GLY A 131 -12.08 -25.92 40.07
C GLY A 131 -13.25 -26.49 39.26
N GLU A 132 -14.49 -26.59 39.74
CA GLU A 132 -15.25 -25.61 40.48
C GLU A 132 -16.50 -26.31 41.05
N ALA A 133 -16.66 -26.30 42.37
CA ALA A 133 -17.85 -26.86 43.01
C ALA A 133 -19.04 -25.91 42.78
N THR A 134 -20.04 -26.46 42.11
CA THR A 134 -21.32 -25.85 41.78
C THR A 134 -22.12 -25.46 43.03
N ASP A 135 -22.69 -24.26 42.94
CA ASP A 135 -24.07 -23.90 43.28
C ASP A 135 -24.67 -24.39 44.62
N LYS A 136 -24.93 -23.41 45.49
CA LYS A 136 -25.64 -23.53 46.76
C LYS A 136 -27.09 -23.95 46.55
N ILE A 137 -27.51 -24.98 47.28
CA ILE A 137 -28.90 -25.32 47.55
C ILE A 137 -29.19 -25.06 49.03
N ASP A 138 -30.26 -24.28 49.26
CA ASP A 138 -31.06 -24.03 50.49
C ASP A 138 -30.46 -24.37 51.87
#